data_AF-A0A561BI15-F1
#
_entry.id   AF-A0A561BI15-F1
#
_cell.length_a   1.000
_cell.length_b   1.000
_cell.length_c   1.000
_cell.angle_alpha   90.00
_cell.angle_beta   90.00
_cell.angle_gamma   90.00
#
_symmetry.space_group_name_H-M   'P 1'
#
loop_
_entity.id
_entity.type
_entity.pdbx_description
1 polymer ?
#
loop_
_entity_poly.entity_id
_entity_poly.type
_entity_poly.pdbx_seq_one_letter_code
_entity_poly.pdbx_strand_id
1 'polypeptide(L)'
;MLALLASLSISAPAFAATVDGAQALARERGCLACHGLLRKQVGPGFAQIAERYRSDAAAPSRLAGKIRGGSVGTWGRVIMPRQPQLSDEEAKALAGWVLSQPPP
;
A
#
# COMPACT_ATOMS: atom_id res chain seq x y z
N MET A 1 -53.18 1.65 8.26
CA MET A 1 -52.22 1.51 7.14
C MET A 1 -51.00 2.38 7.44
N LEU A 2 -50.13 1.97 8.37
CA LEU A 2 -48.86 2.64 8.66
C LEU A 2 -47.76 1.62 8.41
N ALA A 3 -47.03 1.80 7.32
CA ALA A 3 -45.91 0.94 6.93
C ALA A 3 -44.66 1.35 7.73
N LEU A 4 -44.15 0.45 8.56
CA LEU A 4 -42.81 0.57 9.15
C LEU A 4 -41.77 0.28 8.04
N LEU A 5 -41.07 1.31 7.61
CA LEU A 5 -39.88 1.19 6.77
C LEU A 5 -38.69 0.80 7.65
N ALA A 6 -38.31 -0.48 7.61
CA ALA A 6 -37.09 -0.97 8.23
C ALA A 6 -35.87 -0.52 7.38
N SER A 7 -35.11 0.43 7.89
CA SER A 7 -33.85 0.88 7.28
C SER A 7 -32.80 -0.23 7.38
N LEU A 8 -32.52 -0.92 6.29
CA LEU A 8 -31.37 -1.82 6.18
C LEU A 8 -30.10 -0.98 6.05
N SER A 9 -29.37 -0.82 7.17
CA SER A 9 -28.01 -0.27 7.16
C SER A 9 -27.07 -1.29 6.53
N ILE A 10 -26.76 -1.11 5.25
CA ILE A 10 -25.71 -1.85 4.54
C ILE A 10 -24.37 -1.42 5.15
N SER A 11 -23.79 -2.25 6.02
CA SER A 11 -22.42 -2.08 6.47
C SER A 11 -21.49 -2.42 5.31
N ALA A 12 -20.88 -1.41 4.71
CA ALA A 12 -19.79 -1.61 3.76
C ALA A 12 -18.65 -2.37 4.46
N PRO A 13 -17.95 -3.29 3.77
CA PRO A 13 -16.79 -3.95 4.36
C PRO A 13 -15.71 -2.90 4.59
N ALA A 14 -15.52 -2.51 5.85
CA ALA A 14 -14.29 -1.87 6.25
C ALA A 14 -13.18 -2.88 5.98
N PHE A 15 -12.31 -2.60 5.01
CA PHE A 15 -11.02 -3.26 4.92
C PHE A 15 -10.29 -2.95 6.22
N ALA A 16 -10.49 -3.82 7.21
CA ALA A 16 -9.73 -3.77 8.44
C ALA A 16 -8.26 -3.82 8.03
N ALA A 17 -7.48 -2.81 8.46
CA ALA A 17 -6.07 -2.67 8.15
C ALA A 17 -5.24 -3.76 8.85
N THR A 18 -5.46 -5.01 8.49
CA THR A 18 -4.64 -6.15 8.87
C THR A 18 -3.53 -6.32 7.84
N VAL A 19 -2.41 -6.91 8.26
CA VAL A 19 -1.27 -7.23 7.38
C VAL A 19 -1.73 -8.07 6.18
N ASP A 20 -2.62 -9.03 6.40
CA ASP A 20 -3.17 -9.89 5.34
C ASP A 20 -4.04 -9.10 4.36
N GLY A 21 -4.84 -8.15 4.85
CA GLY A 21 -5.66 -7.27 4.02
C GLY A 21 -4.82 -6.38 3.11
N ALA A 22 -3.72 -5.82 3.63
CA ALA A 22 -2.83 -4.98 2.85
C ALA A 22 -2.02 -5.77 1.80
N GLN A 23 -1.66 -7.02 2.09
CA GLN A 23 -1.06 -7.89 1.08
C GLN A 23 -2.04 -8.23 -0.05
N ALA A 24 -3.29 -8.53 0.28
CA ALA A 24 -4.33 -8.76 -0.71
C ALA A 24 -4.55 -7.52 -1.58
N LEU A 25 -4.62 -6.34 -0.95
CA LEU A 25 -4.70 -5.06 -1.64
C LEU A 25 -3.50 -4.83 -2.58
N ALA A 26 -2.27 -5.12 -2.14
CA ALA A 26 -1.08 -4.99 -2.99
C ALA A 26 -1.13 -5.89 -4.23
N ARG A 27 -1.75 -7.07 -4.11
CA ARG A 27 -2.00 -7.98 -5.24
C ARG A 27 -3.07 -7.41 -6.17
N GLU A 28 -4.22 -7.02 -5.62
CA GLU A 28 -5.35 -6.46 -6.38
C GLU A 28 -4.96 -5.20 -7.15
N ARG A 29 -4.17 -4.33 -6.51
CA ARG A 29 -3.69 -3.06 -7.10
C ARG A 29 -2.45 -3.24 -7.97
N GLY A 30 -2.01 -4.49 -8.21
CA GLY A 30 -0.98 -4.82 -9.20
C GLY A 30 0.45 -4.48 -8.77
N CYS A 31 0.72 -4.20 -7.49
CA CYS A 31 2.05 -3.78 -7.03
C CYS A 31 3.13 -4.85 -7.31
N LEU A 32 2.74 -6.13 -7.28
CA LEU A 32 3.63 -7.27 -7.56
C LEU A 32 4.05 -7.43 -9.03
N ALA A 33 3.46 -6.66 -9.95
CA ALA A 33 3.94 -6.61 -11.33
C ALA A 33 5.31 -5.91 -11.44
N CYS A 34 5.65 -5.05 -10.47
CA CYS A 34 6.89 -4.27 -10.48
C CYS A 34 7.78 -4.50 -9.25
N HIS A 35 7.21 -4.95 -8.13
CA HIS A 35 7.93 -5.16 -6.88
C HIS A 35 7.94 -6.64 -6.48
N GLY A 36 9.13 -7.17 -6.19
CA GLY A 36 9.26 -8.46 -5.52
C GLY A 36 9.08 -8.32 -4.01
N LEU A 37 8.76 -9.41 -3.32
CA LEU A 37 8.69 -9.41 -1.85
C LEU A 37 10.08 -9.19 -1.24
N LEU A 38 11.06 -10.00 -1.66
CA LEU A 38 12.42 -9.99 -1.09
C LEU A 38 13.41 -9.21 -1.98
N ARG A 39 13.45 -9.57 -3.26
CA ARG A 39 14.43 -9.05 -4.22
C ARG A 39 13.82 -8.04 -5.19
N LYS A 40 14.70 -7.23 -5.78
CA LYS A 40 14.36 -6.34 -6.90
C LYS A 40 13.68 -7.12 -8.03
N GLN A 41 12.66 -6.50 -8.62
CA GLN A 41 12.05 -6.93 -9.88
C GLN A 41 12.25 -5.82 -10.92
N VAL A 42 11.27 -4.93 -11.09
CA VAL A 42 11.45 -3.66 -11.81
C VAL A 42 11.89 -2.59 -10.81
N GLY A 43 11.08 -2.41 -9.76
CA GLY A 43 11.40 -1.64 -8.57
C GLY A 43 12.14 -2.48 -7.52
N PRO A 44 12.56 -1.83 -6.41
CA PRO A 44 13.17 -2.52 -5.27
C PRO A 44 12.21 -3.55 -4.66
N GLY A 45 12.76 -4.59 -4.02
CA GLY A 45 11.95 -5.52 -3.24
C GLY A 45 11.35 -4.84 -2.02
N PHE A 46 10.17 -5.28 -1.56
CA PHE A 46 9.52 -4.67 -0.39
C PHE A 46 10.35 -4.82 0.89
N ALA A 47 11.02 -5.96 1.10
CA ALA A 47 11.97 -6.16 2.19
C ALA A 47 13.13 -5.13 2.15
N GLN A 48 13.61 -4.78 0.96
CA GLN A 48 14.66 -3.75 0.81
C GLN A 48 14.14 -2.35 1.14
N ILE A 49 12.89 -2.04 0.77
CA ILE A 49 12.24 -0.79 1.14
C ILE A 49 12.08 -0.73 2.66
N ALA A 50 11.54 -1.78 3.27
CA ALA A 50 11.38 -1.90 4.72
C ALA A 50 12.69 -1.64 5.44
N GLU A 51 13.77 -2.31 5.01
CA GLU A 51 15.08 -2.19 5.62
C GLU A 51 15.65 -0.77 5.53
N ARG A 52 15.57 -0.13 4.36
CA ARG A 52 16.05 1.25 4.18
C ARG A 52 15.34 2.24 5.12
N TYR A 53 14.05 2.03 5.36
CA TYR A 53 13.19 3.01 6.04
C TYR A 53 12.83 2.61 7.48
N ARG A 54 13.38 1.50 8.01
CA ARG A 54 13.00 0.90 9.29
C ARG A 54 13.07 1.86 10.49
N SER A 55 14.05 2.77 10.48
CA SER A 55 14.28 3.74 11.56
C SER A 55 13.76 5.15 11.26
N ASP A 56 13.02 5.33 10.16
CA ASP A 56 12.51 6.64 9.75
C ASP A 56 11.05 6.81 10.16
N ALA A 57 10.82 7.59 11.22
CA ALA A 57 9.48 7.86 11.74
C ALA A 57 8.54 8.54 10.73
N ALA A 58 9.09 9.21 9.71
CA ALA A 58 8.31 9.83 8.64
C ALA A 58 8.15 8.92 7.41
N ALA A 59 8.65 7.68 7.44
CA ALA A 59 8.53 6.76 6.32
C ALA A 59 7.08 6.40 5.96
N PRO A 60 6.15 6.14 6.90
CA PRO A 60 4.78 5.76 6.53
C PRO A 60 4.09 6.81 5.63
N SER A 61 4.12 8.08 6.04
CA SER A 61 3.51 9.17 5.26
C SER A 61 4.26 9.45 3.96
N ARG A 62 5.60 9.39 3.98
CA ARG A 62 6.43 9.61 2.78
C ARG A 62 6.22 8.52 1.74
N LEU A 63 6.16 7.26 2.15
CA LEU A 63 5.92 6.13 1.24
C LEU A 63 4.50 6.16 0.69
N ALA A 64 3.48 6.49 1.48
CA ALA A 64 2.12 6.68 0.98
C ALA A 64 2.06 7.77 -0.10
N GLY A 65 2.74 8.90 0.14
CA GLY A 65 2.87 9.99 -0.85
C GLY A 65 3.57 9.55 -2.13
N LYS A 66 4.65 8.75 -2.02
CA LYS A 66 5.35 8.18 -3.18
C LYS A 66 4.48 7.19 -3.94
N ILE A 67 3.76 6.30 -3.25
CA ILE A 67 2.85 5.31 -3.85
C ILE A 67 1.81 6.03 -4.72
N ARG A 68 1.13 7.03 -4.16
CA ARG A 68 0.12 7.78 -4.93
C ARG A 68 0.75 8.64 -6.01
N GLY A 69 1.79 9.41 -5.68
CA GLY A 69 2.37 10.44 -6.56
C GLY A 69 3.35 9.94 -7.61
N GLY A 70 3.84 8.71 -7.49
CA GLY A 70 4.98 8.20 -8.24
C GLY A 70 6.32 8.57 -7.58
N SER A 71 7.41 7.97 -8.06
CA SER A 71 8.76 8.23 -7.52
C SER A 71 9.84 7.90 -8.53
N VAL A 72 10.97 8.61 -8.46
CA VAL A 72 12.21 8.34 -9.20
C VAL A 72 13.42 8.78 -8.36
N GLY A 73 14.63 8.31 -8.69
CA GLY A 73 15.89 8.78 -8.11
C GLY A 73 16.37 7.94 -6.92
N THR A 74 15.50 7.73 -5.92
CA THR A 74 15.86 7.03 -4.67
C THR A 74 16.45 5.62 -4.89
N TRP A 75 15.99 4.92 -5.93
CA TRP A 75 16.40 3.55 -6.27
C TRP A 75 17.05 3.47 -7.66
N GLY A 76 17.53 4.60 -8.16
CA GLY A 76 18.05 4.77 -9.52
C GLY A 76 17.07 5.48 -10.46
N ARG A 77 17.28 5.29 -11.76
CA ARG A 77 16.57 6.02 -12.83
C ARG A 77 15.22 5.40 -13.23
N VAL A 78 14.86 4.25 -12.67
CA VAL A 78 13.56 3.61 -12.93
C VAL A 78 12.46 4.44 -12.27
N ILE A 79 11.45 4.78 -13.07
CA ILE A 79 10.29 5.56 -12.63
C ILE A 79 9.23 4.59 -12.11
N MET A 80 8.73 4.84 -10.89
CA MET A 80 7.47 4.28 -10.40
C MET A 80 6.34 5.22 -10.84
N PRO A 81 5.42 4.78 -11.71
CA PRO A 81 4.30 5.62 -12.15
C PRO A 81 3.38 6.00 -10.99
N ARG A 82 2.69 7.12 -11.14
CA ARG A 82 1.60 7.54 -10.26
C ARG A 82 0.54 6.45 -10.16
N GLN A 83 -0.03 6.24 -8.97
CA GLN A 83 -1.13 5.31 -8.73
C GLN A 83 -2.41 6.09 -8.35
N PRO A 84 -3.06 6.79 -9.31
CA PRO A 84 -4.20 7.68 -9.01
C PRO A 84 -5.46 6.92 -8.56
N GLN A 85 -5.53 5.62 -8.82
CA GLN A 85 -6.63 4.74 -8.42
C GLN A 85 -6.63 4.44 -6.91
N LEU A 86 -5.53 4.70 -6.20
CA LEU A 86 -5.44 4.45 -4.77
C LEU A 86 -5.99 5.62 -3.94
N SER A 87 -6.86 5.30 -2.99
CA SER A 87 -7.25 6.25 -1.94
C SER A 87 -6.06 6.56 -1.01
N ASP A 88 -6.22 7.61 -0.19
CA ASP A 88 -5.22 7.94 0.82
C ASP A 88 -5.09 6.85 1.88
N GLU A 89 -6.21 6.23 2.27
CA GLU A 89 -6.27 5.14 3.22
C GLU A 89 -5.57 3.90 2.68
N GLU A 90 -5.85 3.52 1.43
CA GLU A 90 -5.19 2.38 0.76
C GLU A 90 -3.68 2.59 0.66
N ALA A 91 -3.24 3.79 0.26
CA ALA A 91 -1.82 4.10 0.17
C ALA A 91 -1.11 4.05 1.54
N LYS A 92 -1.77 4.50 2.61
CA LYS A 92 -1.26 4.37 3.98
C LYS A 92 -1.20 2.91 4.43
N ALA A 93 -2.22 2.12 4.14
CA ALA A 93 -2.24 0.69 4.46
C ALA A 93 -1.10 -0.06 3.74
N LEU A 94 -0.91 0.20 2.44
CA LEU A 94 0.19 -0.36 1.65
C LEU A 94 1.56 0.09 2.18
N ALA A 95 1.73 1.36 2.51
CA ALA A 95 2.99 1.87 3.08
C ALA A 95 3.32 1.18 4.42
N GLY A 96 2.33 1.04 5.31
CA GLY A 96 2.49 0.33 6.57
C GLY A 96 2.88 -1.14 6.37
N TRP A 97 2.21 -1.83 5.45
CA TRP A 97 2.53 -3.21 5.09
C TRP A 97 3.91 -3.37 4.47
N VAL A 98 4.34 -2.45 3.59
CA VAL A 98 5.70 -2.47 3.04
C VAL A 98 6.73 -2.33 4.15
N LEU A 99 6.51 -1.44 5.13
CA LEU A 99 7.42 -1.25 6.26
C LEU A 99 7.42 -2.43 7.24
N SER A 100 6.36 -3.23 7.27
CA SER A 100 6.28 -4.43 8.12
C SER A 100 6.99 -5.65 7.50
N GLN A 101 7.54 -5.56 6.28
CA GLN A 101 8.20 -6.70 5.67
C GLN A 101 9.47 -7.07 6.46
N PRO A 102 9.75 -8.38 6.59
CA PRO A 102 10.99 -8.83 7.23
C PRO A 102 12.19 -8.32 6.42
N PRO A 103 13.37 -8.18 7.06
CA PRO A 103 14.60 -7.94 6.33
C PRO A 103 14.84 -9.04 5.28
N PRO A 104 15.49 -8.70 4.15
CA PRO A 104 15.75 -9.63 3.05
C PRO A 104 16.73 -10.74 3.42
#